data_AF-G8R0D8-F1
#
_entry.id   AF-G8R0D8-F1
#
_cell.length_a   1.000
_cell.length_b   1.000
_cell.length_c   1.000
_cell.angle_alpha   90.00
_cell.angle_beta   90.00
_cell.angle_gamma   90.00
#
_symmetry.space_group_name_H-M   'P 1'
#
loop_
_entity.id
_entity.type
_entity.pdbx_description
1 polymer ?
#
loop_
_entity_poly.entity_id
_entity_poly.type
_entity_poly.pdbx_seq_one_letter_code
_entity_poly.pdbx_strand_id
1 'polypeptide(L)'
;MQLIFISINLGDVFTPRFVSYLLVILAVALFGLFRYKRLSPPFKTLVQLIVLSFLSEFSTRLFAYSYGHSYPVYHIFIVASTLYHARIYYLLKPIKNLLKWVIGIYVSTVLFIEMVSIWIQGNLAFFPSLGLVVNSFFLVSFGLLLFRNMLRSPKPIPIFHQAIFWFNTGTLVFYSITFFVFGYFKHIMAQAQLLPEWCYGLIRFSNFVLLACYFLALYYNSQSNKNT
;
A
#
# COMPACT_ATOMS: atom_id res chain seq x y z
N MET A 1 1.84 -2.66 38.18
CA MET A 1 1.69 -3.19 36.81
C MET A 1 2.88 -4.11 36.54
N GLN A 2 2.73 -5.43 36.73
CA GLN A 2 3.81 -6.38 36.50
C GLN A 2 3.93 -6.60 34.98
N LEU A 3 5.06 -6.19 34.42
CA LEU A 3 5.44 -6.53 33.04
C LEU A 3 5.75 -8.02 33.01
N ILE A 4 4.77 -8.84 32.61
CA ILE A 4 5.00 -10.23 32.25
C ILE A 4 5.82 -10.20 30.95
N PHE A 5 7.14 -10.32 31.07
CA PHE A 5 8.01 -10.59 29.93
C PHE A 5 7.72 -12.01 29.44
N ILE A 6 6.78 -12.14 28.51
CA ILE A 6 6.66 -13.35 27.72
C ILE A 6 7.93 -13.42 26.87
N SER A 7 8.79 -14.41 27.12
CA SER A 7 9.96 -14.67 26.27
C SER A 7 9.47 -15.17 24.91
N ILE A 8 9.19 -14.25 23.99
CA ILE A 8 8.91 -14.59 22.60
C ILE A 8 10.21 -15.10 21.99
N ASN A 9 10.22 -16.30 21.40
CA ASN A 9 11.40 -16.78 20.67
C ASN A 9 11.47 -16.07 19.31
N LEU A 10 12.69 -15.71 18.88
CA LEU A 10 12.92 -15.11 17.55
C LEU A 10 12.36 -15.96 16.40
N GLY A 11 12.34 -17.29 16.55
CA GLY A 11 11.75 -18.21 15.58
C GLY A 11 10.24 -18.02 15.37
N ASP A 12 9.50 -17.62 16.41
CA ASP A 12 8.05 -17.39 16.33
C ASP A 12 7.72 -16.06 15.62
N VAL A 13 8.65 -15.10 15.67
CA VAL A 13 8.54 -13.80 15.00
C VAL A 13 8.65 -13.95 13.49
N PHE A 14 9.62 -14.75 13.02
CA PHE A 14 9.95 -14.95 11.61
C PHE A 14 9.46 -16.30 11.09
N THR A 15 8.15 -16.49 11.10
CA THR A 15 7.55 -17.70 10.50
C THR A 15 7.99 -17.87 9.03
N PRO A 16 8.17 -19.11 8.52
CA PRO A 16 8.58 -19.36 7.13
C PRO A 16 7.70 -18.65 6.09
N ARG A 17 6.39 -18.58 6.38
CA ARG A 17 5.41 -17.86 5.56
C ARG A 17 5.66 -16.35 5.49
N PHE A 18 6.08 -15.74 6.60
CA PHE A 18 6.41 -14.32 6.61
C PHE A 18 7.72 -14.05 5.86
N VAL A 19 8.72 -14.92 6.06
CA VAL A 19 10.00 -14.83 5.35
C VAL A 19 9.80 -14.94 3.84
N SER A 20 8.98 -15.89 3.37
CA SER A 20 8.70 -16.02 1.93
C SER A 20 8.02 -14.78 1.35
N TYR A 21 7.04 -14.20 2.05
CA TYR A 21 6.42 -12.93 1.67
C TYR A 21 7.44 -11.78 1.61
N LEU A 22 8.32 -11.66 2.60
CA LEU A 22 9.34 -10.61 2.64
C LEU A 22 10.35 -10.76 1.49
N LEU A 23 10.74 -11.99 1.14
CA LEU A 23 11.58 -12.28 -0.02
C LEU A 23 10.92 -11.87 -1.34
N VAL A 24 9.60 -12.04 -1.49
CA VAL A 24 8.87 -11.59 -2.67
C VAL A 24 8.92 -10.07 -2.79
N ILE A 25 8.65 -9.32 -1.72
CA ILE A 25 8.75 -7.85 -1.77
C ILE A 25 10.19 -7.42 -2.10
N LEU A 26 11.19 -8.05 -1.46
CA LEU A 26 12.60 -7.77 -1.70
C LEU A 26 12.98 -8.01 -3.16
N ALA A 27 12.53 -9.12 -3.76
CA ALA A 27 12.81 -9.42 -5.16
C ALA A 27 12.24 -8.34 -6.10
N VAL A 28 11.01 -7.88 -5.88
CA VAL A 28 10.40 -6.80 -6.67
C VAL A 28 11.13 -5.47 -6.45
N ALA A 29 11.51 -5.17 -5.20
CA ALA A 29 12.28 -3.98 -4.86
C ALA A 29 13.64 -3.95 -5.57
N LEU A 30 14.39 -5.05 -5.48
CA LEU A 30 15.69 -5.20 -6.15
C LEU A 30 15.56 -5.09 -7.67
N PHE A 31 14.56 -5.75 -8.27
CA PHE A 31 14.29 -5.61 -9.70
C PHE A 31 14.07 -4.14 -10.11
N GLY A 32 13.24 -3.42 -9.34
CA GLY A 32 12.98 -1.99 -9.54
C GLY A 32 14.24 -1.13 -9.41
N LEU A 33 15.07 -1.40 -8.39
CA LEU A 33 16.33 -0.70 -8.17
C LEU A 33 17.35 -0.94 -9.30
N PHE A 34 17.50 -2.18 -9.77
CA PHE A 34 18.37 -2.50 -10.91
C PHE A 34 17.95 -1.80 -12.20
N ARG A 35 16.65 -1.56 -12.40
CA ARG A 35 16.11 -0.85 -13.57
C ARG A 35 15.87 0.64 -13.34
N TYR A 36 16.20 1.18 -12.17
CA TYR A 36 15.74 2.50 -11.71
C TYR A 36 16.02 3.64 -12.70
N LYS A 37 17.22 3.66 -13.29
CA LYS A 37 17.62 4.69 -14.27
C LYS A 37 16.73 4.72 -15.52
N ARG A 38 16.14 3.58 -15.89
CA ARG A 38 15.28 3.40 -17.08
C ARG A 38 13.80 3.63 -16.80
N LEU A 39 13.41 3.86 -15.54
CA LEU A 39 12.01 4.06 -15.17
C LEU A 39 11.61 5.53 -15.36
N SER A 40 10.36 5.77 -15.76
CA SER A 40 9.80 7.12 -15.76
C SER A 40 9.54 7.59 -14.33
N PRO A 41 9.41 8.92 -14.09
CA PRO A 41 9.25 9.47 -12.74
C PRO A 41 8.18 8.81 -11.83
N PRO A 42 6.94 8.50 -12.28
CA PRO A 42 5.97 7.82 -11.42
C PRO A 42 6.44 6.42 -11.01
N PHE A 43 7.10 5.67 -11.88
CA PHE A 43 7.56 4.32 -11.56
C PHE A 43 8.85 4.31 -10.72
N LYS A 44 9.69 5.35 -10.82
CA LYS A 44 10.75 5.60 -9.81
C LYS A 44 10.16 5.81 -8.42
N THR A 45 9.05 6.53 -8.33
CA THR A 45 8.31 6.75 -7.09
C THR A 45 7.67 5.44 -6.60
N LEU A 46 7.19 4.59 -7.50
CA LEU A 46 6.70 3.24 -7.17
C LEU A 46 7.79 2.35 -6.57
N VAL A 47 9.02 2.36 -7.11
CA VAL A 47 10.14 1.61 -6.51
C VAL A 47 10.42 2.07 -5.08
N GLN A 48 10.40 3.38 -4.84
CA GLN A 48 10.58 3.93 -3.49
C GLN A 48 9.47 3.46 -2.52
N LEU A 49 8.22 3.42 -2.98
CA LEU A 49 7.10 2.89 -2.21
C LEU A 49 7.26 1.39 -1.89
N ILE A 50 7.75 0.58 -2.84
CA ILE A 50 7.98 -0.86 -2.62
C ILE A 50 9.12 -1.07 -1.61
N VAL A 51 10.21 -0.30 -1.70
CA VAL A 51 11.29 -0.32 -0.70
C VAL A 51 10.78 0.10 0.67
N LEU A 52 9.98 1.17 0.75
CA LEU A 52 9.33 1.58 1.99
C LEU A 52 8.44 0.46 2.56
N SER A 53 7.70 -0.24 1.71
CA SER A 53 6.84 -1.36 2.12
C SER A 53 7.66 -2.51 2.70
N PHE A 54 8.78 -2.88 2.07
CA PHE A 54 9.72 -3.86 2.62
C PHE A 54 10.24 -3.45 4.00
N LEU A 55 10.71 -2.21 4.15
CA LEU A 55 11.24 -1.70 5.42
C LEU A 55 10.16 -1.66 6.51
N SER A 56 8.94 -1.27 6.14
CA SER A 56 7.79 -1.27 7.04
C SER A 56 7.48 -2.68 7.52
N GLU A 57 7.34 -3.65 6.61
CA GLU A 57 7.03 -5.04 6.96
C GLU A 57 8.12 -5.70 7.80
N PHE A 58 9.39 -5.42 7.51
CA PHE A 58 10.47 -5.86 8.37
C PHE A 58 10.37 -5.23 9.77
N SER A 59 10.11 -3.92 9.83
CA SER A 59 10.01 -3.18 11.09
C SER A 59 8.81 -3.58 11.93
N THR A 60 7.67 -3.94 11.31
CA THR A 60 6.48 -4.40 12.05
C THR A 60 6.80 -5.63 12.90
N ARG A 61 7.62 -6.55 12.39
CA ARG A 61 8.06 -7.73 13.16
C ARG A 61 9.00 -7.38 14.30
N LEU A 62 9.95 -6.49 14.07
CA LEU A 62 10.85 -6.02 15.13
C LEU A 62 10.07 -5.33 16.25
N PHE A 63 9.09 -4.49 15.89
CA PHE A 63 8.23 -3.82 16.88
C PHE A 63 7.30 -4.80 17.60
N ALA A 64 6.71 -5.74 16.89
CA ALA A 64 5.88 -6.78 17.51
C ALA A 64 6.69 -7.62 18.52
N TYR A 65 7.95 -7.90 18.23
CA TYR A 65 8.85 -8.59 19.15
C TYR A 65 9.21 -7.73 20.37
N SER A 66 9.63 -6.49 20.16
CA SER A 66 10.14 -5.63 21.24
C SER A 66 9.05 -5.00 22.13
N TYR A 67 7.88 -4.72 21.55
CA TYR A 67 6.80 -3.96 22.21
C TYR A 67 5.47 -4.73 22.29
N GLY A 68 5.40 -5.94 21.76
CA GLY A 68 4.17 -6.75 21.73
C GLY A 68 3.14 -6.32 20.68
N HIS A 69 3.38 -5.23 19.94
CA HIS A 69 2.52 -4.75 18.86
C HIS A 69 3.30 -3.95 17.81
N SER A 70 2.74 -3.83 16.60
CA SER A 70 3.40 -3.17 15.46
C SER A 70 2.69 -1.90 14.97
N TYR A 71 1.71 -1.41 15.74
CA TYR A 71 0.86 -0.28 15.35
C TYR A 71 1.59 1.03 15.03
N PRO A 72 2.65 1.44 15.76
CA PRO A 72 3.40 2.66 15.42
C PRO A 72 3.95 2.64 13.99
N VAL A 73 4.41 1.48 13.53
CA VAL A 73 4.95 1.30 12.18
C VAL A 73 3.85 1.51 11.13
N TYR A 74 2.62 1.03 11.40
CA TYR A 74 1.50 1.22 10.50
C TYR A 74 1.05 2.68 10.38
N HIS A 75 1.03 3.45 11.47
CA HIS A 75 0.73 4.90 11.42
C HIS A 75 1.71 5.63 10.49
N ILE A 76 3.01 5.40 10.69
CA ILE A 76 4.07 6.02 9.87
C ILE A 76 3.94 5.57 8.40
N PHE A 77 3.68 4.27 8.18
CA PHE A 77 3.55 3.71 6.85
C PHE A 77 2.34 4.28 6.08
N ILE A 78 1.19 4.50 6.72
CA ILE A 78 0.01 5.08 6.07
C ILE A 78 0.31 6.49 5.58
N VAL A 79 0.93 7.33 6.42
CA VAL A 79 1.33 8.68 6.03
C VAL A 79 2.32 8.64 4.88
N ALA A 80 3.39 7.86 5.01
CA ALA A 80 4.43 7.80 4.00
C ALA A 80 3.89 7.23 2.67
N SER A 81 3.14 6.13 2.70
CA SER A 81 2.53 5.53 1.51
C SER A 81 1.53 6.48 0.84
N THR A 82 0.79 7.27 1.61
CA THR A 82 -0.12 8.31 1.10
C THR A 82 0.65 9.35 0.28
N LEU A 83 1.79 9.84 0.78
CA LEU A 83 2.62 10.80 0.06
C LEU A 83 3.20 10.22 -1.24
N TYR A 84 3.63 8.96 -1.20
CA TYR A 84 4.11 8.27 -2.41
C TYR A 84 3.01 8.09 -3.45
N HIS A 85 1.83 7.63 -3.07
CA HIS A 85 0.70 7.47 -4.00
C HIS A 85 0.22 8.82 -4.54
N ALA A 86 0.11 9.83 -3.69
CA ALA A 86 -0.21 11.20 -4.09
C ALA A 86 0.75 11.68 -5.17
N ARG A 87 2.07 11.46 -4.98
CA ARG A 87 3.08 11.81 -5.97
C ARG A 87 2.94 10.99 -7.26
N ILE A 88 2.68 9.69 -7.19
CA ILE A 88 2.46 8.85 -8.37
C ILE A 88 1.28 9.38 -9.18
N TYR A 89 0.11 9.57 -8.56
CA TYR A 89 -1.08 10.07 -9.25
C TYR A 89 -0.91 11.52 -9.73
N TYR A 90 -0.18 12.37 -9.01
CA TYR A 90 0.19 13.70 -9.49
C TYR A 90 0.96 13.63 -10.81
N LEU A 91 1.96 12.74 -10.88
CA LEU A 91 2.81 12.55 -12.06
C LEU A 91 2.06 11.89 -13.23
N LEU A 92 1.11 11.00 -12.95
CA LEU A 92 0.26 10.35 -13.97
C LEU A 92 -0.82 11.28 -14.54
N LYS A 93 -1.16 12.36 -13.84
CA LYS A 93 -2.12 13.39 -14.26
C LYS A 93 -3.50 12.86 -14.68
N PRO A 94 -4.23 12.09 -13.84
CA PRO A 94 -5.56 11.60 -14.19
C PRO A 94 -6.61 12.73 -14.30
N ILE A 95 -6.37 13.94 -13.79
CA ILE A 95 -7.29 15.07 -13.93
C ILE A 95 -6.46 16.28 -14.32
N LYS A 96 -6.72 16.95 -15.44
CA LYS A 96 -5.83 18.04 -15.89
C LYS A 96 -5.91 19.28 -14.98
N ASN A 97 -7.12 19.67 -14.58
CA ASN A 97 -7.36 21.00 -14.00
C ASN A 97 -7.56 21.01 -12.48
N LEU A 98 -8.02 19.90 -11.88
CA LEU A 98 -8.34 19.82 -10.45
C LEU A 98 -7.35 18.99 -9.62
N LEU A 99 -6.34 18.39 -10.25
CA LEU A 99 -5.51 17.38 -9.60
C LEU A 99 -4.77 17.89 -8.36
N LYS A 100 -4.25 19.13 -8.40
CA LYS A 100 -3.55 19.70 -7.24
C LYS A 100 -4.47 19.80 -6.03
N TRP A 101 -5.70 20.26 -6.23
CA TRP A 101 -6.70 20.38 -5.18
C TRP A 101 -7.15 19.02 -4.67
N VAL A 102 -7.46 18.08 -5.56
CA VAL A 102 -7.89 16.73 -5.16
C VAL A 102 -6.79 15.99 -4.41
N ILE A 103 -5.53 16.12 -4.83
CA ILE A 103 -4.39 15.54 -4.12
C ILE A 103 -4.15 16.25 -2.78
N GLY A 104 -4.30 17.58 -2.73
CA GLY A 104 -4.23 18.33 -1.48
C GLY A 104 -5.29 17.85 -0.48
N ILE A 105 -6.55 17.70 -0.92
CA ILE A 105 -7.65 17.17 -0.09
C ILE A 105 -7.34 15.75 0.37
N TYR A 106 -6.84 14.88 -0.51
CA TYR A 106 -6.45 13.51 -0.15
C TYR A 106 -5.39 13.49 0.96
N VAL A 107 -4.27 14.18 0.75
CA VAL A 107 -3.16 14.19 1.71
C VAL A 107 -3.59 14.83 3.02
N SER A 108 -4.24 16.00 2.98
CA SER A 108 -4.70 16.69 4.19
C SER A 108 -5.72 15.87 4.97
N THR A 109 -6.66 15.19 4.31
CA THR A 109 -7.65 14.36 5.00
C THR A 109 -7.00 13.17 5.69
N VAL A 110 -6.09 12.45 5.02
CA VAL A 110 -5.40 11.31 5.65
C VAL A 110 -4.54 11.77 6.82
N LEU A 111 -3.77 12.86 6.66
CA LEU A 111 -2.96 13.41 7.75
C LEU A 111 -3.83 13.84 8.94
N PHE A 112 -4.94 14.52 8.69
CA PHE A 112 -5.87 14.93 9.74
C PHE A 112 -6.42 13.72 10.50
N ILE A 113 -6.81 12.65 9.80
CA ILE A 113 -7.32 11.42 10.42
C ILE A 113 -6.24 10.71 11.23
N GLU A 114 -5.01 10.63 10.73
CA GLU A 114 -3.90 10.05 11.49
C GLU A 114 -3.58 10.86 12.75
N MET A 115 -3.63 12.20 12.65
CA MET A 115 -3.51 13.05 13.83
C MET A 115 -4.66 12.77 14.81
N VAL A 116 -5.92 12.75 14.37
CA VAL A 116 -7.06 12.42 15.24
C VAL A 116 -6.87 11.04 15.90
N SER A 117 -6.41 10.04 15.16
CA SER A 117 -6.17 8.70 15.69
C SER A 117 -5.11 8.70 16.80
N ILE A 118 -3.99 9.40 16.59
CA ILE A 118 -2.91 9.48 17.58
C ILE A 118 -3.33 10.29 18.81
N TRP A 119 -3.94 11.46 18.62
CA TRP A 119 -4.20 12.41 19.71
C TRP A 119 -5.50 12.13 20.49
N ILE A 120 -6.55 11.60 19.83
CA ILE A 120 -7.88 11.45 20.43
C ILE A 120 -8.19 9.99 20.76
N GLN A 121 -7.79 9.03 19.92
CA GLN A 121 -8.20 7.62 20.07
C GLN A 121 -7.24 6.76 20.92
N GLY A 122 -6.25 7.37 21.58
CA GLY A 122 -5.45 6.67 22.59
C GLY A 122 -4.03 6.30 22.16
N ASN A 123 -3.34 7.19 21.45
CA ASN A 123 -1.90 7.09 21.13
C ASN A 123 -1.56 6.00 20.08
N LEU A 124 -0.28 5.87 19.72
CA LEU A 124 0.30 4.91 18.76
C LEU A 124 0.11 3.41 19.13
N ALA A 125 -0.73 3.12 20.13
CA ALA A 125 -1.02 1.80 20.67
C ALA A 125 -2.24 1.13 20.03
N PHE A 126 -2.94 1.80 19.10
CA PHE A 126 -4.08 1.24 18.39
C PHE A 126 -3.81 1.15 16.89
N PHE A 127 -4.44 0.17 16.23
CA PHE A 127 -4.28 0.01 14.78
C PHE A 127 -5.01 1.14 14.01
N PRO A 128 -4.35 1.82 13.05
CA PRO A 128 -4.92 2.94 12.28
C PRO A 128 -5.92 2.49 11.19
N SER A 129 -7.00 1.83 11.60
CA SER A 129 -8.02 1.31 10.67
C SER A 129 -8.72 2.42 9.87
N LEU A 130 -9.07 3.53 10.53
CA LEU A 130 -9.76 4.64 9.86
C LEU A 130 -8.89 5.31 8.80
N GLY A 131 -7.60 5.51 9.09
CA GLY A 131 -6.65 6.04 8.12
C GLY A 131 -6.48 5.13 6.92
N LEU A 132 -6.43 3.81 7.13
CA LEU A 132 -6.44 2.83 6.03
C LEU A 132 -7.70 2.90 5.19
N VAL A 133 -8.89 3.00 5.80
CA VAL A 133 -10.16 3.09 5.08
C VAL A 133 -10.19 4.34 4.20
N VAL A 134 -9.83 5.50 4.76
CA VAL A 134 -9.85 6.75 3.99
C VAL A 134 -8.78 6.77 2.91
N ASN A 135 -7.56 6.28 3.20
CA ASN A 135 -6.54 6.11 2.19
C ASN A 135 -7.02 5.20 1.03
N SER A 136 -7.63 4.07 1.37
CA SER A 136 -8.18 3.13 0.39
C SER A 136 -9.28 3.75 -0.46
N PHE A 137 -10.18 4.53 0.14
CA PHE A 137 -11.25 5.24 -0.58
C PHE A 137 -10.70 6.17 -1.66
N PHE A 138 -9.68 6.97 -1.34
CA PHE A 138 -9.04 7.86 -2.32
C PHE A 138 -8.32 7.07 -3.41
N LEU A 139 -7.60 6.00 -3.06
CA LEU A 139 -6.85 5.19 -4.03
C LEU A 139 -7.77 4.42 -4.98
N VAL A 140 -8.89 3.91 -4.49
CA VAL A 140 -9.95 3.33 -5.33
C VAL A 140 -10.51 4.39 -6.27
N SER A 141 -10.83 5.59 -5.77
CA SER A 141 -11.36 6.69 -6.57
C SER A 141 -10.39 7.13 -7.67
N PHE A 142 -9.10 7.30 -7.34
CA PHE A 142 -8.06 7.60 -8.32
C PHE A 142 -7.87 6.47 -9.33
N GLY A 143 -7.99 5.22 -8.87
CA GLY A 143 -7.91 4.06 -9.75
C GLY A 143 -9.00 4.04 -10.80
N LEU A 144 -10.25 4.26 -10.39
CA LEU A 144 -11.39 4.35 -11.30
C LEU A 144 -11.26 5.51 -12.29
N LEU A 145 -10.82 6.68 -11.83
CA LEU A 145 -10.58 7.83 -12.70
C LEU A 145 -9.48 7.56 -13.74
N LEU A 146 -8.40 6.90 -13.33
CA LEU A 146 -7.30 6.57 -14.23
C LEU A 146 -7.75 5.56 -15.30
N PHE A 147 -8.53 4.54 -14.94
CA PHE A 147 -9.12 3.62 -15.93
C PHE A 147 -10.07 4.34 -16.88
N ARG A 148 -10.93 5.23 -16.39
CA ARG A 148 -11.80 6.05 -17.24
C ARG A 148 -11.01 6.83 -18.28
N ASN A 149 -9.85 7.39 -17.93
CA ASN A 149 -9.00 8.10 -18.88
C ASN A 149 -8.36 7.18 -19.91
N MET A 150 -7.92 5.99 -19.49
CA MET A 150 -7.39 4.98 -20.41
C MET A 150 -8.42 4.57 -21.46
N LEU A 151 -9.70 4.48 -21.07
CA LEU A 151 -10.82 4.18 -21.98
C LEU A 151 -11.16 5.35 -22.91
N ARG A 152 -11.10 6.59 -22.41
CA ARG A 152 -11.41 7.80 -23.20
C ARG A 152 -10.30 8.21 -24.17
N SER A 153 -9.07 7.83 -23.90
CA SER A 153 -7.91 8.20 -24.70
C SER A 153 -7.03 6.97 -24.90
N PRO A 154 -7.50 5.99 -25.69
CA PRO A 154 -6.77 4.76 -25.93
C PRO A 154 -5.43 5.07 -26.63
N LYS A 155 -4.37 4.43 -26.14
CA LYS A 155 -3.05 4.46 -26.79
C LYS A 155 -2.96 3.31 -27.81
N PRO A 156 -2.13 3.43 -28.86
CA PRO A 156 -1.93 2.37 -29.84
C PRO A 156 -1.21 1.13 -29.28
N ILE A 157 -0.77 1.16 -28.02
CA ILE A 157 -0.11 0.05 -27.33
C ILE A 157 -1.19 -0.86 -26.71
N PRO A 158 -1.14 -2.19 -26.90
CA PRO A 158 -2.06 -3.12 -26.25
C PRO A 158 -2.14 -2.90 -24.73
N ILE A 159 -3.34 -2.96 -24.16
CA ILE A 159 -3.59 -2.56 -22.76
C ILE A 159 -2.71 -3.33 -21.76
N PHE A 160 -2.51 -4.64 -22.00
CA PHE A 160 -1.66 -5.50 -21.16
C PHE A 160 -0.17 -5.19 -21.24
N HIS A 161 0.26 -4.38 -22.22
CA HIS A 161 1.64 -3.89 -22.32
C HIS A 161 1.82 -2.49 -21.74
N GLN A 162 0.74 -1.87 -21.25
CA GLN A 162 0.81 -0.55 -20.62
C GLN A 162 1.14 -0.68 -19.13
N ALA A 163 2.29 -0.15 -18.71
CA ALA A 163 2.69 -0.16 -17.30
C ALA A 163 1.64 0.44 -16.34
N ILE A 164 0.96 1.50 -16.79
CA ILE A 164 -0.08 2.20 -16.04
C ILE A 164 -1.26 1.28 -15.75
N PHE A 165 -1.62 0.39 -16.69
CA PHE A 165 -2.70 -0.58 -16.50
C PHE A 165 -2.41 -1.50 -15.31
N TRP A 166 -1.21 -2.07 -15.25
CA TRP A 166 -0.84 -2.99 -14.17
C TRP A 166 -0.75 -2.30 -12.81
N PHE A 167 -0.09 -1.15 -12.73
CA PHE A 167 -0.04 -0.35 -11.50
C PHE A 167 -1.46 -0.07 -10.96
N ASN A 168 -2.35 0.35 -11.86
CA ASN A 168 -3.71 0.71 -11.49
C ASN A 168 -4.57 -0.49 -11.12
N THR A 169 -4.41 -1.62 -11.81
CA THR A 169 -5.12 -2.87 -11.51
C THR A 169 -4.76 -3.38 -10.11
N GLY A 170 -3.45 -3.50 -9.82
CA GLY A 170 -3.00 -3.95 -8.50
C GLY A 170 -3.50 -3.05 -7.39
N THR A 171 -3.31 -1.73 -7.56
CA THR A 171 -3.74 -0.71 -6.58
C THR A 171 -5.26 -0.80 -6.36
N LEU A 172 -6.07 -0.84 -7.42
CA LEU A 172 -7.52 -0.90 -7.30
C LEU A 172 -7.98 -2.17 -6.58
N VAL A 173 -7.46 -3.34 -6.95
CA VAL A 173 -7.84 -4.63 -6.34
C VAL A 173 -7.47 -4.65 -4.85
N PHE A 174 -6.23 -4.33 -4.51
CA PHE A 174 -5.75 -4.35 -3.13
C PHE A 174 -6.51 -3.36 -2.25
N TYR A 175 -6.65 -2.11 -2.69
CA TYR A 175 -7.30 -1.08 -1.88
C TYR A 175 -8.82 -1.24 -1.84
N SER A 176 -9.47 -1.85 -2.83
CA SER A 176 -10.89 -2.21 -2.73
C SER A 176 -11.12 -3.27 -1.65
N ILE A 177 -10.26 -4.30 -1.61
CA ILE A 177 -10.32 -5.35 -0.58
C ILE A 177 -10.03 -4.75 0.80
N THR A 178 -9.01 -3.90 0.91
CA THR A 178 -8.64 -3.22 2.15
C THR A 178 -9.79 -2.32 2.64
N PHE A 179 -10.39 -1.54 1.74
CA PHE A 179 -11.55 -0.71 2.04
C PHE A 179 -12.72 -1.56 2.54
N PHE A 180 -13.01 -2.69 1.89
CA PHE A 180 -14.09 -3.58 2.31
C PHE A 180 -13.82 -4.18 3.69
N VAL A 181 -12.66 -4.82 3.89
CA VAL A 181 -12.33 -5.50 5.15
C VAL A 181 -12.32 -4.52 6.33
N PHE A 182 -11.66 -3.36 6.18
CA PHE A 182 -11.54 -2.41 7.28
C PHE A 182 -12.75 -1.47 7.41
N GLY A 183 -13.48 -1.19 6.33
CA GLY A 183 -14.70 -0.38 6.36
C GLY A 183 -15.85 -1.12 7.05
N TYR A 184 -15.95 -2.44 6.87
CA TYR A 184 -16.93 -3.29 7.56
C TYR A 184 -16.42 -3.87 8.88
N PHE A 185 -15.21 -3.50 9.32
CA PHE A 185 -14.55 -4.04 10.51
C PHE A 185 -15.45 -4.02 11.76
N LYS A 186 -16.17 -2.91 12.01
CA LYS A 186 -17.07 -2.82 13.17
C LYS A 186 -18.22 -3.84 13.12
N HIS A 187 -18.78 -4.09 11.94
CA HIS A 187 -19.86 -5.08 11.78
C HIS A 187 -19.32 -6.50 11.87
N ILE A 188 -18.13 -6.75 11.31
CA ILE A 188 -17.45 -8.05 11.39
C ILE A 188 -17.11 -8.38 12.86
N MET A 189 -16.58 -7.40 13.60
CA MET A 189 -16.24 -7.58 15.02
C MET A 189 -17.47 -7.64 15.95
N ALA A 190 -18.60 -7.06 15.55
CA ALA A 190 -19.84 -7.22 16.32
C ALA A 190 -20.31 -8.68 16.39
N GLN A 191 -19.86 -9.52 15.45
CA GLN A 191 -20.18 -10.95 15.38
C GLN A 191 -19.03 -11.84 15.87
N ALA A 192 -17.80 -11.33 15.95
CA ALA A 192 -16.61 -12.08 16.34
C ALA A 192 -15.67 -11.22 17.20
N GLN A 193 -15.17 -11.75 18.33
CA GLN A 193 -14.24 -11.04 19.22
C GLN A 193 -12.89 -10.67 18.54
N LEU A 194 -12.58 -11.29 17.39
CA LEU A 194 -11.39 -11.09 16.59
C LEU A 194 -11.75 -11.02 15.10
N LEU A 195 -10.89 -10.38 14.30
CA LEU A 195 -10.95 -10.44 12.84
C LEU A 195 -10.94 -11.91 12.39
N PRO A 196 -11.91 -12.36 11.58
CA PRO A 196 -11.91 -13.70 11.05
C PRO A 196 -10.66 -14.01 10.22
N GLU A 197 -10.16 -15.25 10.29
CA GLU A 197 -8.98 -15.71 9.55
C GLU A 197 -9.06 -15.48 8.04
N TRP A 198 -10.26 -15.57 7.46
CA TRP A 198 -10.47 -15.32 6.03
C TRP A 198 -10.15 -13.87 5.64
N CYS A 199 -10.35 -12.89 6.53
CA CYS A 199 -9.99 -11.49 6.26
C CYS A 199 -8.48 -11.33 6.11
N TYR A 200 -7.71 -11.94 7.01
CA TYR A 200 -6.24 -11.95 6.92
C TYR A 200 -5.75 -12.69 5.68
N GLY A 201 -6.38 -13.81 5.33
CA GLY A 201 -6.11 -14.55 4.10
C GLY A 201 -6.35 -13.70 2.85
N LEU A 202 -7.47 -12.98 2.81
CA LEU A 202 -7.86 -12.14 1.68
C LEU A 202 -6.93 -10.94 1.49
N ILE A 203 -6.57 -10.23 2.57
CA ILE A 203 -5.60 -9.12 2.52
C ILE A 203 -4.22 -9.64 2.08
N ARG A 204 -3.79 -10.78 2.59
CA ARG A 204 -2.51 -11.37 2.19
C ARG A 204 -2.49 -11.72 0.69
N PHE A 205 -3.55 -12.39 0.22
CA PHE A 205 -3.67 -12.75 -1.19
C PHE A 205 -3.68 -11.51 -2.09
N SER A 206 -4.48 -10.49 -1.74
CA SER A 206 -4.55 -9.26 -2.52
C SER A 206 -3.22 -8.52 -2.56
N ASN A 207 -2.40 -8.63 -1.51
CA ASN A 207 -1.06 -8.05 -1.48
C ASN A 207 -0.09 -8.78 -2.44
N PHE A 208 -0.17 -10.11 -2.57
CA PHE A 208 0.57 -10.82 -3.62
C PHE A 208 0.14 -10.37 -5.03
N VAL A 209 -1.16 -10.17 -5.25
CA VAL A 209 -1.68 -9.63 -6.51
C VAL A 209 -1.14 -8.22 -6.76
N LEU A 210 -1.10 -7.36 -5.73
CA LEU A 210 -0.51 -6.03 -5.80
C LEU A 210 0.95 -6.08 -6.24
N LEU A 211 1.76 -6.92 -5.58
CA LEU A 211 3.20 -7.06 -5.87
C LEU A 211 3.44 -7.60 -7.29
N ALA A 212 2.67 -8.59 -7.73
CA ALA A 212 2.74 -9.10 -9.10
C ALA A 212 2.40 -8.01 -10.13
N CYS A 213 1.36 -7.22 -9.88
CA CYS A 213 0.98 -6.09 -10.71
C CYS A 213 2.06 -5.00 -10.73
N TYR A 214 2.66 -4.68 -9.58
CA TYR A 214 3.75 -3.71 -9.48
C TYR A 214 5.00 -4.19 -10.22
N PHE A 215 5.35 -5.47 -10.11
CA PHE A 215 6.43 -6.05 -10.90
C PHE A 215 6.19 -5.89 -12.41
N LEU A 216 5.00 -6.27 -12.90
CA LEU A 216 4.63 -6.11 -14.31
C LEU A 216 4.66 -4.64 -14.75
N ALA A 217 4.18 -3.74 -13.91
CA ALA A 217 4.22 -2.30 -14.16
C ALA A 217 5.65 -1.78 -14.33
N LEU A 218 6.56 -2.18 -13.43
CA LEU A 218 7.99 -1.83 -13.52
C LEU A 218 8.63 -2.45 -14.77
N TYR A 219 8.32 -3.71 -15.07
CA TYR A 219 8.83 -4.41 -16.26
C TYR A 219 8.46 -3.67 -17.54
N TYR A 220 7.16 -3.47 -17.81
CA TYR A 220 6.70 -2.82 -19.03
C TYR A 220 7.17 -1.35 -19.13
N ASN A 221 7.25 -0.63 -18.01
CA ASN A 221 7.76 0.73 -18.02
C ASN A 221 9.25 0.78 -18.41
N SER A 222 10.04 -0.17 -17.90
CA SER A 222 11.47 -0.24 -18.22
C SER A 222 11.77 -0.62 -19.67
N GLN A 223 10.85 -1.33 -20.34
CA GLN A 223 11.00 -1.68 -21.76
C GLN A 223 10.60 -0.51 -22.67
N SER A 224 9.53 0.21 -22.35
CA SER A 224 9.06 1.35 -23.15
C SER A 224 10.11 2.46 -23.31
N ASN A 225 10.94 2.68 -22.29
CA ASN A 225 11.97 3.74 -22.30
C ASN A 225 13.31 3.30 -22.93
N LYS A 226 13.46 2.04 -23.33
CA LYS A 226 14.66 1.63 -24.11
C LYS A 226 14.60 2.12 -25.56
N ASN A 227 13.39 2.39 -26.05
CA ASN A 227 13.12 2.71 -27.45
C ASN A 227 13.03 4.23 -27.70
N THR A 228 13.30 5.04 -26.67
CA THR A 228 13.35 6.50 -26.70
C THR A 228 14.77 6.96 -26.41
#